data_AF-A0AAD5AYA8-F1
#
_entry.id   AF-A0AAD5AYA8-F1
#
_cell.length_a   1.000
_cell.length_b   1.000
_cell.length_c   1.000
_cell.angle_alpha   90.00
_cell.angle_beta   90.00
_cell.angle_gamma   90.00
#
_symmetry.space_group_name_H-M   'P 1'
#
loop_
_entity.id
_entity.type
_entity.pdbx_description
1 polymer ?
#
loop_
_entity_poly.entity_id
_entity_poly.type
_entity_poly.pdbx_seq_one_letter_code
_entity_poly.pdbx_strand_id
1 'polypeptide(L)'
;RRADQLMQEGNDDVIPYCIATGDVKKLVSFFTSRGQLKEALIVAQGACEGNIHGPAISSINHSTSTDNDNIETYTGRVHTQWLLHGVCWELAEWYFQEGCAVLAACCHLAVDNTEV
;
A
#
# COMPACT_ATOMS: atom_id res chain seq x y z
N ARG A 1 -2.22 20.27 -0.39
CA ARG A 1 -2.76 21.16 -1.46
C ARG A 1 -2.21 20.82 -2.85
N ARG A 2 -0.89 20.94 -3.13
CA ARG A 2 -0.32 20.56 -4.44
C ARG A 2 -0.38 19.05 -4.72
N ALA A 3 -0.06 18.22 -3.72
CA ALA A 3 -0.14 16.75 -3.85
C ALA A 3 -1.57 16.25 -4.14
N ASP A 4 -2.59 16.94 -3.63
CA ASP A 4 -4.00 16.56 -3.84
C ASP A 4 -4.48 16.92 -5.25
N GLN A 5 -3.98 18.02 -5.81
CA GLN A 5 -4.23 18.43 -7.20
C GLN A 5 -3.57 17.47 -8.18
N LEU A 6 -2.30 17.10 -7.95
CA LEU A 6 -1.59 16.14 -8.80
C LEU A 6 -2.28 14.77 -8.84
N MET A 7 -2.87 14.32 -7.72
CA MET A 7 -3.70 13.11 -7.72
C MET A 7 -4.93 13.22 -8.60
N GLN A 8 -5.67 14.33 -8.50
CA GLN A 8 -6.88 14.55 -9.29
C GLN A 8 -6.57 14.68 -10.79
N GLU A 9 -5.40 15.22 -11.12
CA GLU A 9 -4.88 15.34 -12.48
C GLU A 9 -4.31 14.03 -13.03
N GLY A 10 -4.18 12.98 -12.20
CA GLY A 10 -3.55 11.73 -12.60
C GLY A 10 -2.05 11.86 -12.90
N ASN A 11 -1.39 12.91 -12.41
CA ASN A 11 0.00 13.25 -12.73
C ASN A 11 0.98 12.39 -11.91
N ASP A 12 1.90 11.73 -12.62
CA ASP A 12 2.93 10.86 -12.04
C ASP A 12 3.90 11.58 -11.09
N ASP A 13 3.96 12.91 -11.09
CA ASP A 13 4.72 13.71 -10.10
C ASP A 13 4.31 13.42 -8.64
N VAL A 14 3.11 12.87 -8.41
CA VAL A 14 2.66 12.46 -7.07
C VAL A 14 3.39 11.21 -6.56
N ILE A 15 3.92 10.37 -7.46
CA ILE A 15 4.60 9.10 -7.11
C ILE A 15 5.84 9.36 -6.25
N PRO A 16 6.86 10.14 -6.70
CA PRO A 16 8.06 10.37 -5.90
C PRO A 16 7.73 11.12 -4.60
N TYR A 17 6.70 11.96 -4.61
CA TYR A 17 6.21 12.63 -3.39
C TYR A 17 5.69 11.62 -2.37
N CYS A 18 4.74 10.75 -2.76
CA CYS A 18 4.15 9.77 -1.84
C CYS A 18 5.17 8.75 -1.33
N ILE A 19 6.14 8.35 -2.16
CA ILE A 19 7.25 7.50 -1.75
C ILE A 19 8.09 8.21 -0.68
N ALA A 20 8.47 9.47 -0.90
CA ALA A 20 9.29 10.24 0.03
C ALA A 20 8.56 10.56 1.35
N THR A 21 7.23 10.70 1.33
CA THR A 21 6.43 10.96 2.53
C THR A 21 5.89 9.69 3.19
N GLY A 22 6.10 8.51 2.60
CA GLY A 22 5.52 7.25 3.07
C GLY A 22 4.00 7.20 3.02
N ASP A 23 3.35 8.00 2.15
CA ASP A 23 1.89 8.02 2.02
C ASP A 23 1.41 6.88 1.11
N VAL A 24 1.58 5.65 1.63
CA VAL A 24 1.32 4.40 0.91
C VAL A 24 -0.15 4.32 0.47
N LYS A 25 -1.09 4.69 1.36
CA LYS A 25 -2.52 4.67 1.05
C LYS A 25 -2.85 5.51 -0.18
N LYS A 26 -2.32 6.73 -0.21
CA LYS A 26 -2.51 7.66 -1.33
C LYS A 26 -1.93 7.11 -2.62
N LEU A 27 -0.74 6.51 -2.56
CA LEU A 27 -0.08 5.93 -3.71
C LEU A 27 -0.79 4.67 -4.25
N VAL A 28 -1.27 3.80 -3.37
CA VAL A 28 -2.09 2.64 -3.74
C VAL A 28 -3.37 3.10 -4.43
N SER A 29 -4.11 4.05 -3.84
CA SER A 29 -5.33 4.60 -4.46
C SER A 29 -5.07 5.25 -5.82
N PHE A 30 -3.91 5.90 -6.01
CA PHE A 30 -3.52 6.52 -7.28
C PHE A 30 -3.32 5.50 -8.40
N PHE A 31 -2.66 4.37 -8.13
CA PHE A 31 -2.50 3.32 -9.13
C PHE A 31 -3.79 2.55 -9.38
N THR A 32 -4.54 2.23 -8.32
CA THR A 32 -5.82 1.52 -8.42
C THR A 32 -6.84 2.31 -9.26
N SER A 33 -6.98 3.62 -9.04
CA SER A 33 -7.95 4.45 -9.80
C SER A 33 -7.64 4.53 -11.30
N ARG A 34 -6.41 4.19 -11.71
CA ARG A 34 -5.96 4.14 -13.11
C ARG A 34 -5.96 2.72 -13.68
N GLY A 35 -6.47 1.73 -12.94
CA GLY A 35 -6.45 0.32 -13.33
C GLY A 35 -5.05 -0.30 -13.31
N GLN A 36 -4.05 0.38 -12.74
CA GLN A 36 -2.67 -0.10 -12.65
C GLN A 36 -2.47 -1.00 -11.42
N LEU A 37 -3.28 -2.06 -11.33
CA LEU A 37 -3.37 -2.92 -10.14
C LEU A 37 -2.04 -3.61 -9.78
N LYS A 38 -1.19 -3.90 -10.77
CA LYS A 38 0.14 -4.48 -10.53
C LYS A 38 1.08 -3.50 -9.81
N GLU A 39 1.03 -2.22 -10.15
CA GLU A 39 1.84 -1.20 -9.48
C GLU A 39 1.31 -0.91 -8.08
N ALA A 40 -0.02 -0.88 -7.92
CA ALA A 40 -0.65 -0.81 -6.60
C ALA A 40 -0.21 -1.99 -5.71
N LEU A 41 -0.11 -3.19 -6.27
CA LEU A 41 0.32 -4.40 -5.55
C LEU A 41 1.78 -4.28 -5.09
N ILE A 42 2.68 -3.86 -5.98
CA ILE A 42 4.11 -3.67 -5.66
C ILE A 42 4.29 -2.62 -4.56
N VAL A 43 3.54 -1.52 -4.61
CA VAL A 43 3.58 -0.49 -3.57
C VAL A 43 3.10 -1.02 -2.22
N ALA A 44 1.97 -1.73 -2.19
CA ALA A 44 1.42 -2.28 -0.95
C ALA A 44 2.35 -3.35 -0.34
N GLN A 45 2.90 -4.25 -1.16
CA GLN A 45 3.85 -5.27 -0.73
C GLN A 45 5.16 -4.62 -0.26
N GLY A 46 5.69 -3.67 -1.03
CA GLY A 46 6.88 -2.90 -0.66
C GLY A 46 6.70 -2.22 0.68
N ALA A 47 5.53 -1.65 0.97
CA ALA A 47 5.23 -1.09 2.28
C ALA A 47 5.17 -2.15 3.40
N CYS A 48 4.54 -3.31 3.18
CA CYS A 48 4.50 -4.41 4.15
C CYS A 48 5.90 -4.94 4.50
N GLU A 49 6.80 -4.98 3.53
CA GLU A 49 8.20 -5.40 3.70
C GLU A 49 9.08 -4.30 4.32
N GLY A 50 8.57 -3.08 4.46
CA GLY A 50 9.32 -1.94 4.97
C GLY A 50 10.22 -1.27 3.93
N ASN A 51 9.93 -1.37 2.64
CA ASN A 51 10.67 -0.69 1.57
C ASN A 51 10.18 0.75 1.32
N ILE A 52 9.01 1.12 1.85
CA ILE A 52 8.50 2.50 1.79
C ILE A 52 8.41 3.03 3.21
N HIS A 53 9.20 4.06 3.50
CA HIS A 53 9.24 4.70 4.81
C HIS A 53 8.78 6.15 4.70
N GLY A 54 7.95 6.57 5.65
CA GLY A 54 7.73 7.99 5.87
C GLY A 54 9.01 8.67 6.37
N PRO A 55 9.05 10.01 6.40
CA PRO A 55 10.15 10.72 7.01
C PRO A 55 10.24 10.25 8.46
N ALA A 56 11.33 9.57 8.80
CA ALA A 56 11.62 9.25 10.18
C ALA A 56 11.78 10.59 10.89
N ILE A 57 10.74 11.03 11.60
CA ILE A 57 10.90 12.09 12.59
C ILE A 57 11.69 11.41 13.69
N SER A 58 13.00 11.29 13.53
CA SER A 58 13.90 11.06 14.63
C SER A 58 13.70 12.25 15.55
N SER A 59 12.81 12.10 16.52
CA SER A 59 12.71 12.98 17.66
C SER A 59 14.11 12.98 18.26
N ILE A 60 14.87 14.04 17.98
CA ILE A 60 16.11 14.35 18.68
C ILE A 60 15.68 14.76 20.10
N ASN A 61 15.18 13.82 20.89
CA ASN A 61 14.80 14.02 22.28
C ASN A 61 15.06 12.71 23.04
N HIS A 62 16.16 12.71 23.77
CA HIS A 62 16.43 11.81 24.88
C HIS A 62 15.22 11.74 25.82
N SER A 63 14.43 10.67 25.79
CA SER A 63 13.73 10.11 26.97
C SER A 63 12.89 8.90 26.60
N THR A 64 13.24 7.76 27.21
CA THR A 64 12.45 6.55 27.47
C THR A 64 10.95 6.56 27.08
N SER A 65 10.60 5.94 25.96
CA SER A 65 9.27 5.32 25.79
C SER A 65 9.27 4.28 24.66
N THR A 66 9.86 3.12 24.90
CA THR A 66 9.92 1.98 23.96
C THR A 66 8.53 1.44 23.55
N ASP A 67 7.46 1.79 24.28
CA ASP A 67 6.11 1.26 24.04
C ASP A 67 5.34 2.01 22.93
N ASN A 68 5.59 3.31 22.71
CA ASN A 68 4.83 4.10 21.74
C ASN A 68 5.23 3.78 20.29
N ASP A 69 6.53 3.58 20.06
CA ASP A 69 7.08 3.24 18.73
C ASP A 69 6.58 1.87 18.24
N ASN A 70 6.36 0.93 19.18
CA ASN A 70 5.83 -0.40 18.87
C ASN A 70 4.38 -0.36 18.41
N ILE A 71 3.55 0.53 18.98
CA ILE A 71 2.14 0.69 18.62
C ILE A 71 2.00 1.36 17.25
N GLU A 72 2.78 2.40 16.96
CA GLU A 72 2.78 3.06 15.65
C GLU A 72 3.25 2.10 14.54
N THR A 73 4.31 1.33 14.80
CA THR A 73 4.80 0.31 13.87
C THR A 73 3.76 -0.80 13.65
N TYR A 74 3.09 -1.25 14.71
CA TYR A 74 2.05 -2.27 14.62
C TYR A 74 0.83 -1.78 13.83
N THR A 75 0.33 -0.58 14.14
CA THR A 75 -0.81 0.01 13.43
C THR A 75 -0.48 0.29 11.97
N GLY A 76 0.75 0.73 11.67
CA GLY A 76 1.29 0.86 10.31
C GLY A 76 1.28 -0.47 9.55
N ARG A 77 1.79 -1.56 10.14
CA ARG A 77 1.76 -2.90 9.51
C ARG A 77 0.35 -3.41 9.26
N VAL A 78 -0.55 -3.27 10.23
CA VAL A 78 -1.95 -3.69 10.06
C VAL A 78 -2.60 -2.90 8.92
N HIS A 79 -2.29 -1.59 8.81
CA HIS A 79 -2.79 -0.76 7.72
C HIS A 79 -2.27 -1.20 6.35
N THR A 80 -0.97 -1.47 6.22
CA THR A 80 -0.39 -1.92 4.94
C THR A 80 -0.89 -3.31 4.54
N GLN A 81 -1.08 -4.21 5.51
CA GLN A 81 -1.68 -5.53 5.26
C GLN A 81 -3.10 -5.42 4.70
N TRP A 82 -3.91 -4.50 5.25
CA TRP A 82 -5.26 -4.25 4.75
C TRP A 82 -5.25 -3.70 3.31
N LEU A 83 -4.32 -2.78 3.00
CA LEU A 83 -4.15 -2.29 1.63
C LEU A 83 -3.73 -3.41 0.66
N LEU A 84 -2.79 -4.25 1.07
CA LEU A 84 -2.33 -5.39 0.27
C LEU A 84 -3.49 -6.36 -0.02
N HIS A 85 -4.30 -6.68 0.99
CA HIS A 85 -5.48 -7.53 0.84
C HIS A 85 -6.48 -6.92 -0.15
N GLY A 86 -6.80 -5.63 -0.03
CA GLY A 86 -7.70 -4.93 -0.94
C GLY A 86 -7.23 -4.95 -2.39
N VAL A 87 -5.94 -4.69 -2.65
CA VAL A 87 -5.39 -4.72 -4.01
C VAL A 87 -5.38 -6.13 -4.58
N CYS A 88 -5.00 -7.14 -3.78
CA CYS A 88 -5.05 -8.54 -4.21
C CYS A 88 -6.47 -8.98 -4.55
N TRP A 89 -7.47 -8.54 -3.78
CA TRP A 89 -8.87 -8.80 -4.08
C TRP A 89 -9.28 -8.19 -5.43
N GLU A 90 -9.04 -6.89 -5.64
CA GLU A 90 -9.40 -6.23 -6.89
C GLU A 90 -8.68 -6.83 -8.10
N LEU A 91 -7.40 -7.20 -7.95
CA LEU A 91 -6.63 -7.86 -9.00
C LEU A 91 -7.14 -9.27 -9.30
N ALA A 92 -7.59 -10.02 -8.27
CA ALA A 92 -8.18 -11.33 -8.44
C ALA A 92 -9.49 -11.25 -9.22
N GLU A 93 -10.38 -10.33 -8.86
CA GLU A 93 -11.64 -10.08 -9.55
C GLU A 93 -11.40 -9.72 -11.02
N TRP A 94 -10.42 -8.84 -11.28
CA TRP A 94 -10.05 -8.48 -12.64
C TRP A 94 -9.56 -9.70 -13.44
N TYR A 95 -8.65 -10.52 -12.88
CA TYR A 95 -8.20 -11.74 -13.56
C TYR A 95 -9.32 -12.76 -13.77
N PHE A 96 -10.24 -12.88 -12.84
CA PHE A 96 -11.37 -13.80 -12.95
C PHE A 96 -12.31 -13.39 -14.10
N GLN A 97 -12.62 -12.10 -14.22
CA GLN A 97 -13.41 -11.54 -15.31
C GLN A 97 -12.75 -11.76 -16.68
N GLU A 98 -11.42 -11.72 -16.74
CA GLU A 98 -10.62 -12.03 -17.94
C GLU A 98 -10.45 -13.55 -18.18
N GLY A 99 -11.09 -14.41 -17.40
CA GLY A 99 -11.02 -15.87 -17.53
C GLY A 99 -9.70 -16.49 -17.04
N CYS A 100 -8.85 -15.72 -16.37
CA CYS A 100 -7.56 -16.14 -15.84
C CYS A 100 -7.69 -16.69 -14.40
N ALA A 101 -8.51 -17.73 -14.22
CA ALA A 101 -8.87 -18.27 -12.90
C ALA A 101 -7.67 -18.68 -12.02
N VAL A 102 -6.59 -19.18 -12.62
CA VAL A 102 -5.36 -19.54 -11.87
C VAL A 102 -4.71 -18.30 -11.27
N LEU A 103 -4.63 -17.19 -12.02
CA LEU A 103 -4.05 -15.95 -11.52
C LEU A 103 -4.93 -15.33 -10.43
N ALA A 104 -6.26 -15.38 -10.59
CA ALA A 104 -7.19 -14.96 -9.56
C ALA A 104 -7.00 -15.75 -8.25
N ALA A 105 -6.89 -17.08 -8.34
CA ALA A 105 -6.60 -17.93 -7.19
C ALA A 105 -5.24 -17.60 -6.54
N CYS A 106 -4.20 -17.36 -7.36
CA CYS A 106 -2.89 -16.94 -6.84
C CYS A 106 -2.98 -15.61 -6.06
N CYS A 107 -3.78 -14.64 -6.52
CA CYS A 107 -3.98 -13.38 -5.80
C CYS A 107 -4.62 -13.59 -4.42
N HIS A 108 -5.62 -14.47 -4.30
CA HIS A 108 -6.22 -14.79 -2.99
C HIS A 108 -5.25 -15.54 -2.07
N LEU A 109 -4.50 -16.51 -2.61
CA LEU A 109 -3.50 -17.27 -1.85
C LEU A 109 -2.36 -16.37 -1.33
N ALA A 110 -1.96 -15.36 -2.10
CA ALA A 110 -0.87 -14.45 -1.72
C ALA A 110 -1.15 -13.64 -0.44
N VAL A 111 -2.42 -13.48 -0.06
CA VAL A 111 -2.85 -12.75 1.15
C VAL A 111 -3.55 -13.65 2.16
N ASP A 112 -3.38 -14.97 2.04
CA ASP A 112 -4.00 -16.00 2.89
C ASP A 112 -5.54 -15.86 2.96
N ASN A 113 -6.16 -15.37 1.87
CA ASN A 113 -7.61 -15.22 1.75
C ASN A 113 -8.24 -16.50 1.21
N THR A 114 -8.05 -17.61 1.92
CA THR A 114 -8.71 -18.88 1.61
C THR A 114 -10.02 -18.95 2.41
N GLU A 115 -11.17 -18.90 1.73
CA GLU A 115 -12.42 -19.35 2.35
C GLU A 115 -12.34 -20.87 2.53
N VAL A 116 -12.62 -21.35 3.75
CA VAL A 116 -12.67 -22.78 4.11
C VAL A 116 -14.09 -23.28 4.09
#